data_AF-A0A0C3DEU8-F1
#
_entry.id   AF-A0A0C3DEU8-F1
#
_cell.length_a   1.000
_cell.length_b   1.000
_cell.length_c   1.000
_cell.angle_alpha   90.00
_cell.angle_beta   90.00
_cell.angle_gamma   90.00
#
_symmetry.space_group_name_H-M   'P 1'
#
loop_
_entity.id
_entity.type
_entity.pdbx_description
1 polymer ?
#
loop_
_entity_poly.entity_id
_entity_poly.type
_entity_poly.pdbx_seq_one_letter_code
_entity_poly.pdbx_strand_id
1 'polypeptide(L)'
;AANHYKIILQPDLTLCDAFFWLLTWIRWVEYVHLGCPMAGEDFVFPAVGANGVVQPCEPLMQDNIQKMLSEATTGSSIEGKYSTHCFHQGGAQHWFICTPDGE
;
A
#
# COMPACT_ATOMS: atom_id res chain seq x y z
N ALA A 1 1.89 -21.68 0.18
CA ALA A 1 2.87 -21.05 -0.72
C ALA A 1 2.84 -19.56 -0.44
N ALA A 2 3.98 -18.94 -0.13
CA ALA A 2 4.05 -17.50 0.01
C ALA A 2 4.00 -16.86 -1.39
N ASN A 3 3.20 -15.81 -1.56
CA ASN A 3 3.21 -15.04 -2.80
C ASN A 3 4.46 -14.16 -2.80
N HIS A 4 5.25 -14.24 -3.86
CA HIS A 4 6.39 -13.34 -4.07
C HIS A 4 6.00 -12.31 -5.12
N TYR A 5 6.21 -11.03 -4.79
CA TYR A 5 5.91 -9.91 -5.67
C TYR A 5 7.21 -9.17 -6.00
N LYS A 6 7.42 -8.83 -7.29
CA LYS A 6 8.53 -7.98 -7.72
C LYS A 6 7.96 -6.57 -7.93
N ILE A 7 8.37 -5.62 -7.09
CA ILE A 7 8.01 -4.21 -7.25
C ILE A 7 9.23 -3.53 -7.87
N ILE A 8 9.08 -2.97 -9.07
CA ILE A 8 10.17 -2.36 -9.82
C ILE A 8 10.13 -0.85 -9.61
N LEU A 9 11.31 -0.24 -9.45
CA LEU A 9 11.48 1.21 -9.41
C LEU A 9 11.06 1.82 -10.75
N GLN A 10 10.24 2.87 -10.71
CA GLN A 10 9.72 3.55 -11.90
C GLN A 10 10.05 5.04 -11.83
N PRO A 11 11.32 5.44 -12.08
CA PRO A 11 11.78 6.81 -11.87
C PRO A 11 11.08 7.82 -12.79
N ASP A 12 10.60 7.39 -13.96
CA ASP A 12 9.87 8.25 -14.89
C ASP A 12 8.42 8.50 -14.48
N LEU A 13 7.89 7.72 -13.52
CA LEU A 13 6.52 7.82 -13.02
C LEU A 13 6.51 8.06 -11.50
N THR A 14 7.28 9.04 -11.04
CA THR A 14 7.46 9.34 -9.59
C THR A 14 6.15 9.47 -8.80
N LEU A 15 5.09 10.04 -9.39
CA LEU A 15 3.79 10.19 -8.72
C LEU A 15 3.05 8.88 -8.48
N CYS A 16 3.37 7.81 -9.23
CA CYS A 16 2.74 6.50 -9.10
C CYS A 16 3.75 5.36 -8.88
N ASP A 17 5.02 5.67 -8.59
CA ASP A 17 6.06 4.68 -8.34
C ASP A 17 5.79 3.93 -7.04
N ALA A 18 5.22 2.74 -7.16
CA ALA A 18 4.87 1.90 -6.03
C ALA A 18 6.09 1.49 -5.19
N PHE A 19 7.29 1.35 -5.78
CA PHE A 19 8.51 1.05 -5.04
C PHE A 19 8.86 2.21 -4.12
N PHE A 20 8.89 3.42 -4.68
CA PHE A 20 9.21 4.64 -3.94
C PHE A 20 8.20 4.90 -2.82
N TRP A 21 6.90 4.82 -3.12
CA TRP A 21 5.84 5.09 -2.14
C TRP A 21 5.77 4.04 -1.05
N LEU A 22 6.02 2.76 -1.37
CA LEU A 22 6.08 1.71 -0.37
C LEU A 22 7.25 1.91 0.61
N LEU A 23 8.44 2.23 0.08
CA LEU A 23 9.61 2.49 0.93
C LEU A 23 9.40 3.73 1.81
N THR A 24 8.80 4.77 1.24
CA THR A 24 8.45 6.01 1.97
C THR A 24 7.46 5.71 3.09
N TRP A 25 6.43 4.91 2.80
CA TRP A 25 5.46 4.45 3.80
C TRP A 25 6.12 3.70 4.96
N ILE A 26 6.95 2.69 4.67
CA ILE A 26 7.63 1.89 5.71
C ILE A 26 8.47 2.81 6.61
N ARG A 27 9.29 3.68 6.02
CA ARG A 27 10.12 4.63 6.78
C ARG A 27 9.29 5.57 7.65
N TRP A 28 8.15 6.01 7.12
CA TRP A 28 7.24 6.86 7.87
C TRP A 28 6.64 6.12 9.07
N VAL A 29 6.21 4.86 8.91
CA VAL A 29 5.73 4.02 10.01
C VAL A 29 6.82 3.82 11.07
N GLU A 30 8.02 3.40 10.66
CA GLU A 30 9.15 3.17 11.54
C GLU A 30 9.51 4.43 12.35
N TYR A 31 9.61 5.58 11.68
CA TYR A 31 10.08 6.80 12.31
C TYR A 31 8.99 7.53 13.11
N VAL A 32 7.78 7.64 12.57
CA VAL A 32 6.71 8.46 13.15
C VAL A 32 5.87 7.69 14.16
N HIS A 33 5.70 6.38 13.97
CA HIS A 33 4.79 5.58 14.80
C HIS A 33 5.51 4.61 15.74
N LEU A 34 6.61 3.99 15.32
CA LEU A 34 7.27 2.94 16.11
C LEU A 34 8.50 3.44 16.87
N GLY A 35 9.24 4.38 16.30
CA GLY A 35 10.54 4.81 16.83
C GLY A 35 11.64 3.76 16.67
N CYS A 36 11.37 2.67 15.94
CA CYS A 36 12.30 1.59 15.66
C CYS A 36 11.99 0.94 14.30
N PRO A 37 12.94 0.17 13.73
CA PRO A 37 12.68 -0.62 12.53
C PRO A 37 11.58 -1.67 12.74
N MET A 38 10.81 -1.96 11.70
CA MET A 38 9.80 -3.04 11.73
C MET A 38 10.46 -4.42 11.85
N ALA A 39 9.83 -5.33 12.59
CA ALA A 39 10.25 -6.71 12.70
C ALA A 39 9.93 -7.51 11.42
N GLY A 40 10.61 -8.64 11.22
CA GLY A 40 10.39 -9.49 10.06
C GLY A 40 8.99 -10.12 10.00
N GLU A 41 8.36 -10.28 11.18
CA GLU A 41 6.98 -10.76 11.33
C GLU A 41 5.90 -9.66 11.26
N ASP A 42 6.28 -8.38 11.22
CA ASP A 42 5.31 -7.28 11.18
C ASP A 42 4.62 -7.19 9.80
N PHE A 43 3.38 -6.72 9.79
CA PHE A 43 2.66 -6.45 8.57
C PHE A 43 3.12 -5.14 7.94
N VAL A 44 3.53 -5.17 6.66
CA VAL A 44 3.92 -3.99 5.87
C VAL A 44 2.82 -2.90 5.86
N PHE A 45 1.56 -3.31 5.84
CA PHE A 45 0.40 -2.45 6.04
C PHE A 45 -0.30 -2.85 7.35
N PRO A 46 0.16 -2.29 8.48
CA PRO A 46 -0.38 -2.64 9.78
C PRO A 46 -1.75 -2.00 10.02
N ALA A 47 -2.53 -2.57 10.94
CA ALA A 47 -3.76 -1.96 11.39
C ALA A 47 -3.47 -0.62 12.09
N VAL A 48 -4.37 0.34 11.89
CA VAL A 48 -4.35 1.64 12.58
C VAL A 48 -5.57 1.72 13.46
N GLY A 49 -5.37 1.80 14.77
CA GLY A 49 -6.43 1.94 15.76
C GLY A 49 -7.17 3.27 15.59
N ALA A 50 -8.37 3.36 16.18
CA ALA A 50 -9.21 4.56 16.11
C ALA A 50 -8.54 5.83 16.67
N ASN A 51 -7.53 5.67 17.52
CA ASN A 51 -6.70 6.74 18.08
C ASN A 51 -5.46 7.07 17.24
N GLY A 52 -5.31 6.48 16.05
CA GLY A 52 -4.14 6.66 15.17
C GLY A 52 -2.92 5.83 15.57
N VAL A 53 -3.04 4.92 16.55
CA VAL A 53 -1.93 4.05 16.96
C VAL A 53 -1.79 2.90 15.98
N VAL A 54 -0.58 2.72 15.44
CA VAL A 54 -0.23 1.60 14.56
C VAL A 54 -0.06 0.33 15.39
N GLN A 55 -0.60 -0.78 14.91
CA GLN A 55 -0.47 -2.12 15.48
C GLN A 55 0.30 -3.03 14.50
N PRO A 56 1.64 -3.11 14.59
CA PRO A 56 2.49 -3.81 13.61
C PRO A 56 2.14 -5.29 13.41
N CYS A 57 1.73 -5.96 14.48
CA CYS A 57 1.38 -7.38 14.48
C CYS A 57 -0.05 -7.67 14.02
N GLU A 58 -0.83 -6.65 13.64
CA GLU A 58 -2.21 -6.80 13.20
C GLU A 58 -2.34 -6.36 11.73
N PRO A 59 -2.98 -7.17 10.87
CA PRO A 59 -3.14 -6.82 9.47
C PRO A 59 -4.19 -5.72 9.29
N LEU A 60 -3.95 -4.81 8.35
CA LEU A 60 -4.97 -3.87 7.91
C LEU A 60 -6.17 -4.62 7.29
N MET A 61 -7.37 -4.38 7.84
CA MET A 61 -8.60 -5.02 7.38
C MET A 61 -9.10 -4.44 6.06
N GLN A 62 -9.72 -5.28 5.23
CA GLN A 62 -10.30 -4.88 3.95
C GLN A 62 -11.32 -3.74 4.10
N ASP A 63 -12.16 -3.77 5.14
CA ASP A 63 -13.14 -2.72 5.40
C ASP A 63 -12.48 -1.36 5.69
N ASN A 64 -11.33 -1.37 6.37
CA ASN A 64 -10.54 -0.16 6.62
C ASN A 64 -10.00 0.41 5.31
N ILE A 65 -9.50 -0.44 4.42
CA ILE A 65 -9.01 -0.03 3.09
C ILE A 65 -10.15 0.60 2.28
N GLN A 66 -11.34 0.00 2.28
CA GLN A 66 -12.51 0.54 1.57
C GLN A 66 -12.94 1.90 2.11
N LYS A 67 -12.90 2.07 3.44
CA LYS A 67 -13.19 3.34 4.08
C LYS A 67 -12.17 4.41 3.68
N MET A 68 -10.87 4.11 3.78
CA MET A 68 -9.79 5.04 3.39
C MET A 68 -9.87 5.42 1.91
N LEU A 69 -10.19 4.46 1.04
CA LEU A 69 -10.38 4.71 -0.39
C LEU A 69 -11.55 5.68 -0.62
N SER A 70 -12.68 5.44 0.05
CA SER A 70 -13.87 6.30 -0.06
C SER A 70 -13.60 7.72 0.44
N GLU A 71 -12.86 7.86 1.54
CA GLU A 71 -12.44 9.16 2.10
C GLU A 71 -11.53 9.91 1.13
N ALA A 72 -10.53 9.23 0.55
CA ALA A 72 -9.61 9.81 -0.41
C ALA A 72 -10.31 10.27 -1.71
N THR A 73 -11.21 9.45 -2.27
CA THR A 73 -11.95 9.81 -3.49
C THR A 73 -12.93 10.96 -3.25
N THR A 74 -13.58 10.97 -2.08
CA THR A 74 -14.46 12.08 -1.68
C THR A 74 -13.67 13.37 -1.49
N GLY A 75 -12.54 13.34 -0.79
CA GLY A 75 -11.70 14.52 -0.54
C GLY A 75 -11.05 15.09 -1.80
N SER A 76 -10.89 14.26 -2.84
CA SER A 76 -10.34 14.66 -4.14
C SER A 76 -11.41 15.05 -5.18
N SER A 77 -12.69 15.06 -4.80
CA SER A 77 -13.83 15.32 -5.71
C SER A 77 -13.86 14.39 -6.92
N ILE A 78 -13.35 13.16 -6.78
CA ILE A 78 -13.41 12.14 -7.83
C ILE A 78 -14.78 11.45 -7.75
N GLU A 79 -15.54 11.53 -8.84
CA GLU A 79 -16.87 10.92 -8.92
C GLU A 79 -16.77 9.41 -9.21
N GLY A 80 -17.53 8.60 -8.47
CA GLY A 80 -17.65 7.16 -8.73
C GLY A 80 -17.78 6.31 -7.47
N LYS A 81 -18.04 5.01 -7.67
CA LYS A 81 -17.95 3.99 -6.61
C LYS A 81 -16.72 3.13 -6.86
N TYR A 82 -15.70 3.33 -6.04
CA TYR A 82 -14.46 2.57 -6.10
C TYR A 82 -14.47 1.46 -5.06
N SER A 83 -13.92 0.31 -5.40
CA SER A 83 -13.79 -0.80 -4.46
C SER A 83 -12.40 -1.42 -4.57
N THR A 84 -11.90 -2.01 -3.49
CA THR A 84 -10.64 -2.78 -3.49
C THR A 84 -10.63 -3.87 -4.57
N HIS A 85 -11.78 -4.42 -4.96
CA HIS A 85 -11.90 -5.39 -6.04
C HIS A 85 -11.33 -4.87 -7.37
N CYS A 86 -11.37 -3.56 -7.61
CA CYS A 86 -10.78 -2.94 -8.81
C CYS A 86 -9.25 -3.13 -8.90
N PHE A 87 -8.56 -3.43 -7.80
CA PHE A 87 -7.11 -3.70 -7.76
C PHE A 87 -6.76 -5.19 -7.78
N HIS A 88 -7.73 -6.09 -7.59
CA HIS A 88 -7.49 -7.54 -7.50
C HIS A 88 -7.54 -8.29 -8.84
N GLN A 89 -8.08 -7.70 -9.91
CA GLN A 89 -8.25 -8.38 -11.20
C GLN A 89 -7.77 -7.49 -12.37
N GLY A 90 -6.76 -7.98 -13.09
CA GLY A 90 -6.48 -7.64 -14.50
C GLY A 90 -5.42 -6.57 -14.77
N GLY A 91 -5.57 -5.35 -14.22
CA GLY A 91 -4.71 -4.21 -14.62
C GLY A 91 -3.50 -3.96 -13.74
N ALA A 92 -3.68 -3.94 -12.42
CA ALA A 92 -2.60 -3.69 -11.46
C ALA A 92 -1.59 -4.85 -11.41
N GLN A 93 -2.07 -6.10 -11.53
CA GLN A 93 -1.22 -7.28 -11.64
C GLN A 93 -0.27 -7.21 -12.84
N HIS A 94 -0.66 -6.62 -13.97
CA HIS A 94 0.24 -6.47 -15.11
C HIS A 94 1.52 -5.70 -14.73
N TRP A 95 1.40 -4.62 -13.97
CA TRP A 95 2.55 -3.81 -13.55
C TRP A 95 3.43 -4.48 -12.49
N PHE A 96 2.85 -5.31 -11.62
CA PHE A 96 3.56 -6.03 -10.55
C PHE A 96 4.03 -7.45 -10.92
N ILE A 97 3.50 -8.04 -11.99
CA ILE A 97 3.81 -9.43 -12.43
C ILE A 97 4.53 -9.45 -13.77
N CYS A 98 4.23 -8.51 -14.68
CA CYS A 98 4.74 -8.47 -16.05
C CYS A 98 5.33 -7.10 -16.39
N THR A 99 6.34 -6.65 -15.64
CA THR A 99 7.27 -5.67 -16.21
C THR A 99 8.19 -6.44 -17.17
N PRO A 100 8.36 -6.02 -18.44
CA PRO A 100 9.31 -6.67 -19.34
C PRO A 100 10.71 -6.66 -18.69
N ASP A 101 11.41 -7.79 -18.79
CA ASP A 101 12.78 -7.90 -18.30
C ASP A 101 13.70 -7.02 -19.16
N GLY A 102 13.99 -5.82 -18.66
CA GLY A 102 15.04 -4.94 -19.18
C GLY A 102 14.57 -3.95 -20.25
N GLU A 103 14.42 -2.70 -19.82
CA GLU A 103 15.19 -1.57 -20.36
C GLU A 103 15.65 -0.69 -19.18
#